data_AF-A0A165RRG3-F1
#
_entry.id   AF-A0A165RRG3-F1
#
_cell.length_a   1.000
_cell.length_b   1.000
_cell.length_c   1.000
_cell.angle_alpha   90.00
_cell.angle_beta   90.00
_cell.angle_gamma   90.00
#
_symmetry.space_group_name_H-M   'P 1'
#
loop_
_entity.id
_entity.type
_entity.pdbx_description
1 polymer ?
#
loop_
_entity_poly.entity_id
_entity_poly.type
_entity_poly.pdbx_seq_one_letter_code
_entity_poly.pdbx_strand_id
1 'polypeptide(L)'
;RQPRAGCEILPSPFRPHVPASDRLRAWTSPFSDNYDLLLNSHFSTRAVNKAQELLFSALEPNTRTNYGAGLLRFHQFCDEEGIPDSMRMPAP
;
A
#
# COMPACT_ATOMS: atom_id res chain seq x y z
N ARG A 1 -18.15 -4.19 3.39
CA ARG A 1 -17.85 -5.64 3.50
C ARG A 1 -16.84 -5.81 4.63
N GLN A 2 -16.97 -6.84 5.46
CA GLN A 2 -16.00 -7.12 6.53
C GLN A 2 -14.83 -7.95 5.99
N PRO A 3 -13.62 -7.85 6.59
CA PRO A 3 -12.52 -8.75 6.30
C PRO A 3 -12.91 -10.21 6.54
N ARG A 4 -12.28 -11.13 5.80
CA ARG A 4 -12.35 -12.56 6.13
C ARG A 4 -11.59 -12.83 7.43
N ALA A 5 -12.02 -13.83 8.19
CA ALA A 5 -11.31 -14.30 9.38
C ALA A 5 -9.80 -14.52 9.10
N GLY A 6 -8.94 -13.96 9.94
CA GLY A 6 -7.48 -14.01 9.80
C GLY A 6 -6.89 -13.04 8.78
N CYS A 7 -7.70 -12.14 8.22
CA CYS A 7 -7.29 -11.06 7.32
C CYS A 7 -7.56 -9.66 7.89
N GLU A 8 -7.69 -9.55 9.21
CA GLU A 8 -7.87 -8.31 9.95
C GLU A 8 -6.52 -7.62 10.18
N ILE A 9 -6.55 -6.29 10.21
CA ILE A 9 -5.48 -5.39 10.66
C ILE A 9 -6.14 -4.26 11.47
N LEU A 10 -5.37 -3.57 12.30
CA LEU A 10 -5.83 -2.37 12.97
C LEU A 10 -6.21 -1.29 11.94
N PRO A 11 -7.28 -0.51 12.21
CA PRO A 11 -7.67 0.58 11.32
C PRO A 11 -6.51 1.57 11.12
N SER A 12 -6.25 1.92 9.85
CA SER A 12 -5.25 2.93 9.50
C SER A 12 -5.73 3.71 8.28
N PRO A 13 -5.53 5.04 8.25
CA PRO A 13 -5.87 5.85 7.07
C PRO A 13 -5.07 5.43 5.83
N PHE A 14 -3.91 4.81 6.01
CA PHE A 14 -3.02 4.39 4.93
C PHE A 14 -3.39 3.04 4.31
N ARG A 15 -4.31 2.27 4.92
CA ARG A 15 -4.65 0.89 4.54
C ARG A 15 -6.15 0.68 4.44
N PRO A 16 -6.83 1.30 3.47
CA PRO A 16 -8.25 1.07 3.25
C PRO A 16 -8.55 -0.40 2.96
N HIS A 17 -9.76 -0.85 3.31
CA HIS A 17 -10.17 -2.23 3.07
C HIS A 17 -10.43 -2.48 1.58
N VAL A 18 -9.49 -3.17 0.92
CA VAL A 18 -9.54 -3.51 -0.51
C VAL A 18 -9.12 -4.98 -0.76
N PRO A 19 -9.46 -5.57 -1.92
CA PRO A 19 -8.97 -6.89 -2.32
C PRO A 19 -7.45 -6.97 -2.35
N ALA A 20 -6.88 -8.17 -2.16
CA ALA A 20 -5.43 -8.37 -2.15
C ALA A 20 -4.74 -7.82 -3.42
N SER A 21 -5.35 -8.03 -4.59
CA SER A 21 -4.86 -7.52 -5.88
C SER A 21 -4.71 -6.00 -5.96
N ASP A 22 -5.45 -5.24 -5.15
CA ASP A 22 -5.44 -3.77 -5.17
C ASP A 22 -4.55 -3.15 -4.08
N ARG A 23 -4.11 -3.94 -3.08
CA ARG A 23 -3.36 -3.40 -1.93
C ARG A 23 -2.06 -2.73 -2.34
N LEU A 24 -1.33 -3.28 -3.30
CA LEU A 24 -0.09 -2.66 -3.81
C LEU A 24 -0.27 -1.24 -4.36
N ARG A 25 -1.48 -0.89 -4.80
CA ARG A 25 -1.81 0.44 -5.31
C ARG A 25 -2.52 1.31 -4.28
N ALA A 26 -3.42 0.72 -3.49
CA ALA A 26 -4.30 1.46 -2.59
C ALA A 26 -3.73 1.63 -1.18
N TRP A 27 -2.76 0.80 -0.78
CA TRP A 27 -2.10 0.95 0.51
C TRP A 27 -0.88 1.84 0.36
N THR A 28 -0.78 2.83 1.23
CA THR A 28 0.26 3.85 1.24
C THR A 28 0.99 3.83 2.59
N SER A 29 1.87 4.80 2.80
CA SER A 29 2.57 5.06 4.05
C SER A 29 2.81 6.57 4.18
N PRO A 30 3.12 7.08 5.39
CA PRO A 30 3.55 8.48 5.54
C PRO A 30 4.68 8.88 4.59
N PHE A 31 5.59 7.96 4.30
CA PHE A 31 6.69 8.19 3.36
C PHE A 31 6.20 8.28 1.92
N SER A 32 5.34 7.35 1.50
CA SER A 32 4.76 7.33 0.15
C SER A 32 3.96 8.61 -0.12
N ASP A 33 3.17 9.06 0.86
CA ASP A 33 2.42 10.32 0.73
C ASP A 33 3.36 11.53 0.57
N ASN A 34 4.45 11.58 1.33
CA ASN A 34 5.46 12.64 1.18
C ASN A 34 6.18 12.57 -0.17
N TYR A 35 6.50 11.36 -0.64
CA TYR A 35 7.11 11.15 -1.95
C TYR A 35 6.18 11.55 -3.09
N ASP A 36 4.88 11.28 -2.97
CA ASP A 36 3.88 11.72 -3.93
C ASP A 36 3.75 13.25 -3.96
N LEU A 37 3.81 13.93 -2.80
CA LEU A 37 3.86 15.39 -2.75
C LEU A 37 5.11 15.94 -3.46
N LEU A 38 6.27 15.32 -3.24
CA LEU A 38 7.52 15.70 -3.91
C LEU A 38 7.41 15.50 -5.44
N LEU A 39 6.90 14.36 -5.89
CA LEU A 39 6.69 14.10 -7.33
C LEU A 39 5.74 15.11 -7.96
N ASN A 40 4.64 15.44 -7.29
CA ASN A 40 3.68 16.44 -7.77
C ASN A 40 4.24 17.87 -7.76
N SER A 41 5.34 18.14 -7.04
CA SER A 41 6.06 19.41 -7.13
C SER A 41 6.91 19.55 -8.40
N HIS A 42 7.34 18.43 -8.99
CA HIS A 42 8.18 18.38 -10.19
C HIS A 42 7.42 18.03 -11.46
N PHE A 43 6.31 17.30 -11.35
CA PHE A 43 5.54 16.79 -12.48
C PHE A 43 4.05 17.07 -12.28
N SER A 44 3.31 17.18 -13.38
CA SER A 44 1.85 17.27 -13.30
C SER A 44 1.26 16.02 -12.66
N THR A 45 0.20 16.17 -11.87
CA THR A 45 -0.54 15.05 -11.26
C THR A 45 -1.00 14.03 -12.30
N ARG A 46 -1.36 14.48 -13.51
CA ARG A 46 -1.70 13.59 -14.62
C ARG A 46 -0.55 12.68 -15.01
N ALA A 47 0.68 13.19 -15.06
CA ALA A 47 1.86 12.42 -15.42
C ALA A 47 2.22 11.40 -14.32
N VAL A 48 2.17 11.82 -13.05
CA VAL A 48 2.42 10.95 -11.88
C VAL A 48 1.42 9.80 -11.85
N ASN A 49 0.11 10.11 -11.93
CA ASN A 49 -0.94 9.09 -11.94
C ASN A 49 -0.78 8.14 -13.11
N LYS A 50 -0.46 8.65 -14.31
CA LYS A 50 -0.26 7.80 -15.48
C LYS A 50 0.93 6.86 -15.31
N ALA A 51 2.02 7.32 -14.71
CA ALA A 51 3.18 6.48 -14.41
C ALA A 51 2.82 5.38 -13.40
N GLN A 52 2.13 5.72 -12.31
CA GLN A 52 1.67 4.75 -11.31
C GLN A 52 0.71 3.71 -11.90
N GLU A 53 -0.23 4.13 -12.75
CA GLU A 53 -1.14 3.23 -13.47
C GLU A 53 -0.37 2.28 -14.39
N LEU A 54 0.60 2.79 -15.15
CA LEU A 54 1.42 1.97 -16.05
C LEU A 54 2.22 0.92 -15.26
N LEU A 55 2.91 1.33 -14.19
CA LEU A 55 3.65 0.42 -13.31
C LEU A 55 2.75 -0.66 -12.72
N PHE A 56 1.57 -0.30 -12.24
CA PHE A 56 0.63 -1.27 -11.68
C PHE A 56 0.05 -2.21 -12.75
N SER A 57 -0.22 -1.69 -13.96
CA SER A 57 -0.74 -2.49 -15.08
C SER A 57 0.29 -3.48 -15.64
N ALA A 58 1.58 -3.19 -15.48
CA ALA A 58 2.67 -4.07 -15.89
C ALA A 58 2.82 -5.31 -14.99
N LEU A 59 2.20 -5.32 -13.80
CA LEU A 59 2.21 -6.47 -12.90
C LEU A 59 1.14 -7.49 -13.29
N GLU A 60 1.57 -8.74 -13.46
CA GLU A 60 0.65 -9.85 -13.65
C GLU A 60 -0.41 -9.92 -12.53
N PRO A 61 -1.66 -10.30 -12.82
CA PRO A 61 -2.73 -10.39 -11.81
C PRO A 61 -2.37 -11.24 -10.59
N ASN A 62 -1.67 -12.37 -10.81
CA ASN A 62 -1.26 -13.26 -9.73
C ASN A 62 -0.18 -12.60 -8.85
N THR A 63 0.78 -11.91 -9.46
CA THR A 63 1.80 -11.13 -8.75
C THR A 63 1.15 -10.07 -7.86
N ARG A 64 0.17 -9.32 -8.40
CA ARG A 64 -0.56 -8.32 -7.61
C ARG A 64 -1.24 -8.91 -6.37
N THR A 65 -1.87 -10.07 -6.54
CA THR A 65 -2.56 -10.78 -5.46
C THR A 65 -1.58 -11.31 -4.41
N ASN A 66 -0.50 -11.96 -4.83
CA ASN A 66 0.48 -12.57 -3.93
C ASN A 66 1.22 -11.52 -3.09
N TYR A 67 1.73 -10.47 -3.74
CA TYR A 67 2.41 -9.38 -3.03
C TYR A 67 1.44 -8.60 -2.13
N GLY A 68 0.20 -8.36 -2.57
CA GLY A 68 -0.82 -7.75 -1.71
C GLY A 68 -1.25 -8.62 -0.53
N ALA A 69 -1.22 -9.95 -0.66
CA ALA A 69 -1.40 -10.86 0.47
C ALA A 69 -0.20 -10.80 1.44
N GLY A 70 1.03 -10.70 0.92
CA GLY A 70 2.24 -10.49 1.71
C GLY A 70 2.20 -9.20 2.53
N LEU A 71 1.77 -8.08 1.93
CA LEU A 71 1.60 -6.81 2.63
C LEU A 71 0.66 -6.90 3.84
N LEU A 72 -0.44 -7.66 3.71
CA LEU A 72 -1.34 -7.89 4.84
C LEU A 72 -0.62 -8.59 5.99
N ARG A 73 0.15 -9.65 5.72
CA ARG A 73 0.90 -10.37 6.75
C ARG A 73 1.93 -9.50 7.43
N PHE A 74 2.63 -8.67 6.66
CA PHE A 74 3.57 -7.69 7.21
C PHE A 74 2.87 -6.70 8.16
N HIS A 75 1.71 -6.17 7.79
CA HIS A 75 0.99 -5.24 8.66
C HIS A 75 0.36 -5.90 9.88
N GLN A 76 -0.06 -7.16 9.78
CA GLN A 76 -0.49 -7.95 10.95
C GLN A 76 0.64 -8.12 11.95
N PHE A 77 1.83 -8.50 11.48
CA PHE A 77 3.03 -8.54 12.33
C PHE A 77 3.31 -7.19 12.98
N CYS A 78 3.23 -6.10 12.22
CA CYS A 78 3.42 -4.76 12.78
C CYS A 78 2.37 -4.37 13.83
N ASP A 79 1.12 -4.79 13.65
CA ASP A 79 0.05 -4.57 14.62
C ASP A 79 0.28 -5.37 15.91
N GLU A 80 0.69 -6.63 15.78
CA GLU A 80 1.01 -7.53 16.90
C GLU A 80 2.19 -7.01 17.72
N GLU A 81 3.23 -6.52 17.06
CA GLU A 81 4.43 -5.95 17.70
C GLU A 81 4.28 -4.48 18.12
N GLY A 82 3.12 -3.86 17.88
CA GLY A 82 2.88 -2.46 18.22
C GLY A 82 3.76 -1.45 17.46
N ILE A 83 4.23 -1.81 16.27
CA ILE A 83 5.09 -0.96 15.43
C ILE A 83 4.26 0.20 14.86
N PRO A 84 4.63 1.47 15.08
CA PRO A 84 3.90 2.61 14.55
C PRO A 84 4.03 2.74 13.03
N ASP A 85 3.02 3.31 12.36
CA ASP A 85 2.97 3.43 10.89
C ASP A 85 4.21 4.11 10.27
N SER A 86 4.85 5.05 10.97
CA SER A 86 6.09 5.71 10.55
C SER A 86 7.30 4.77 10.43
N MET A 87 7.24 3.60 11.06
CA MET A 87 8.32 2.59 11.05
C MET A 87 7.99 1.36 10.19
N ARG A 88 6.83 1.34 9.51
CA ARG A 88 6.38 0.18 8.70
C ARG A 88 6.88 0.21 7.27
N MET A 89 8.03 0.84 7.03
CA MET A 89 8.69 0.90 5.72
C MET A 89 10.10 0.32 5.85
N PRO A 90 10.53 -0.56 4.92
CA PRO A 90 11.74 -1.35 5.09
C PRO A 90 13.07 -0.57 5.06
N ALA A 91 13.10 0.73 4.75
CA ALA A 91 14.26 1.59 4.93
C ALA A 91 13.88 3.08 4.75
N PRO A 92 14.52 4.03 5.46
CA PRO A 92 14.54 5.45 5.09
C PRO A 92 15.39 5.72 3.84
#